data_AF-A0A9D6UAR8-F1
#
_entry.id   AF-A0A9D6UAR8-F1
#
_cell.length_a   1.000
_cell.length_b   1.000
_cell.length_c   1.000
_cell.angle_alpha   90.00
_cell.angle_beta   90.00
_cell.angle_gamma   90.00
#
_symmetry.space_group_name_H-M   'P 1'
#
loop_
_entity.id
_entity.type
_entity.pdbx_description
1 polymer ?
#
loop_
_entity_poly.entity_id
_entity_poly.type
_entity_poly.pdbx_seq_one_letter_code
_entity_poly.pdbx_strand_id
1 'polypeptide(L)' 'MSSLVDISAKEFNALIRGHWGIENSLHWILDVNFDEDKSRKRKGYTSLNFAITNKMAINLLN' A
#
# COMPACT_ATOMS: atom_id res chain seq x y z
N MET A 1 14.79 -0.24 22.96
CA MET A 1 13.42 -0.34 23.52
C MET A 1 12.48 -0.41 22.34
N SER A 2 11.85 -1.56 22.07
CA SER A 2 10.79 -1.62 21.04
C SER A 2 9.62 -0.75 21.51
N SER A 3 9.03 0.07 20.66
CA SER A 3 7.87 0.92 21.02
C SER A 3 6.58 0.12 21.28
N LEU A 4 6.65 -1.21 21.23
CA LEU A 4 5.53 -2.14 21.30
C LEU A 4 5.50 -2.98 22.60
N VAL A 5 6.16 -2.54 23.67
CA VAL A 5 6.39 -3.37 24.86
C VAL A 5 5.14 -3.67 25.69
N ASP A 6 4.00 -3.00 25.46
CA ASP A 6 2.77 -3.17 26.26
C ASP A 6 1.49 -3.53 25.46
N ILE A 7 1.60 -4.00 24.22
CA ILE A 7 0.42 -4.44 23.45
C ILE A 7 0.07 -5.91 23.70
N SER A 8 -1.21 -6.18 23.97
CA SER A 8 -1.71 -7.54 24.10
C SER A 8 -1.65 -8.29 22.76
N ALA A 9 -1.58 -9.62 22.82
CA ALA A 9 -1.59 -10.46 21.60
C ALA A 9 -2.80 -10.20 20.70
N LYS A 10 -3.95 -9.84 21.29
CA LYS A 10 -5.18 -9.49 20.56
C LYS A 10 -5.02 -8.18 19.79
N GLU A 11 -4.46 -7.16 20.43
CA GLU A 11 -4.21 -5.86 19.78
C GLU A 11 -3.17 -5.98 18.68
N PHE A 12 -2.11 -6.76 18.92
CA PHE A 12 -1.10 -7.01 17.89
C PHE A 12 -1.68 -7.72 16.65
N ASN A 13 -2.55 -8.72 16.84
CA ASN A 13 -3.24 -9.37 15.73
C ASN A 13 -4.16 -8.40 14.98
N ALA A 14 -4.87 -7.51 15.69
CA ALA A 14 -5.70 -6.50 15.05
C ALA A 14 -4.87 -5.52 14.19
N LEU A 15 -3.70 -5.10 14.69
CA LEU A 15 -2.76 -4.25 13.95
C LEU A 15 -2.22 -4.95 12.70
N ILE A 16 -1.80 -6.22 12.81
CA ILE A 16 -1.36 -7.00 11.65
C ILE A 16 -2.46 -7.09 10.60
N ARG A 17 -3.69 -7.43 11.01
CA ARG A 17 -4.83 -7.53 10.07
C ARG A 17 -5.17 -6.18 9.44
N GLY A 18 -5.11 -5.09 10.21
CA GLY A 18 -5.31 -3.73 9.70
C GLY A 18 -4.24 -3.35 8.67
N HIS A 19 -2.98 -3.70 8.93
CA HIS A 19 -1.89 -3.49 7.98
C HIS A 19 -2.09 -4.27 6.67
N TRP A 20 -2.46 -5.55 6.74
CA TRP A 20 -2.79 -6.35 5.55
C TRP A 20 -4.03 -5.82 4.81
N GLY A 21 -4.93 -5.11 5.49
CA GLY A 21 -6.04 -4.41 4.84
C GLY A 21 -5.57 -3.38 3.80
N ILE A 22 -4.45 -2.69 4.06
CA ILE A 22 -3.86 -1.72 3.14
C ILE A 22 -3.29 -2.44 1.91
N GLU A 23 -2.62 -3.58 2.11
CA GLU A 23 -2.09 -4.37 1.00
C GLU A 23 -3.20 -4.82 0.05
N ASN A 24 -4.31 -5.29 0.60
CA ASN A 24 -5.45 -5.76 -0.19
C ASN A 24 -6.22 -4.63 -0.89
N SER A 25 -6.35 -3.45 -0.28
CA SER A 25 -7.14 -2.35 -0.84
C SER A 25 -6.35 -1.40 -1.72
N LEU A 26 -5.05 -1.25 -1.49
CA LEU A 26 -4.17 -0.34 -2.24
C LEU A 26 -3.24 -1.09 -3.17
N HIS A 27 -2.42 -1.99 -2.63
CA HIS A 27 -1.36 -2.65 -3.40
C HIS A 27 -1.93 -3.59 -4.45
N TRP A 28 -2.92 -4.43 -4.11
CA TRP A 28 -3.55 -5.30 -5.10
C TRP A 28 -4.15 -4.53 -6.29
N ILE A 29 -4.78 -3.37 -6.02
CA ILE A 29 -5.34 -2.51 -7.09
C ILE A 29 -4.21 -1.97 -7.97
N LEU A 30 -3.11 -1.53 -7.38
CA LEU A 30 -1.95 -1.03 -8.11
C LEU A 30 -1.30 -2.13 -8.97
N ASP A 31 -1.09 -3.31 -8.40
CA ASP A 31 -0.41 -4.42 -9.06
C ASP A 31 -1.26 -5.03 -10.19
N VAL A 32 -2.58 -5.18 -9.97
CA VAL A 32 -3.47 -5.87 -10.91
C VAL A 32 -4.20 -4.91 -11.86
N ASN A 33 -4.86 -3.86 -11.35
CA ASN A 33 -5.66 -2.98 -12.19
C ASN A 33 -4.80 -1.94 -12.93
N PHE A 34 -3.71 -1.48 -12.31
CA PHE A 34 -2.78 -0.54 -12.94
C PHE A 34 -1.56 -1.24 -13.59
N ASP A 35 -1.48 -2.57 -13.48
CA ASP A 35 -0.41 -3.41 -14.03
C ASP A 35 0.99 -2.86 -13.64
N GLU A 36 1.10 -2.35 -12.41
CA GLU A 36 2.30 -1.62 -11.96
C GLU A 36 3.53 -2.53 -11.98
N ASP A 37 3.40 -3.79 -11.59
CA ASP A 37 4.45 -4.81 -11.64
C ASP A 37 5.03 -5.03 -13.05
N LYS A 38 4.19 -4.91 -14.08
CA LYS A 38 4.61 -5.10 -15.48
C LYS A 38 4.96 -3.79 -16.17
N SER A 39 4.84 -2.65 -15.48
CA SER A 39 5.13 -1.33 -16.04
C SER A 39 6.60 -1.19 -16.42
N ARG A 40 6.85 -0.87 -17.69
CA ARG A 40 8.22 -0.59 -18.21
C ARG A 40 8.60 0.89 -18.14
N LYS A 41 7.83 1.71 -17.43
CA LYS A 41 8.05 3.16 -17.30
C LYS A 41 9.29 3.41 -16.44
N ARG A 42 10.46 3.62 -17.09
CA ARG A 42 11.76 3.80 -16.42
C ARG A 42 12.47 5.13 -16.73
N LYS A 43 11.79 6.05 -17.42
CA LYS A 43 12.38 7.33 -17.85
C LYS A 43 12.20 8.38 -16.75
N GLY A 44 13.28 8.97 -16.27
CA GLY A 44 13.24 10.07 -15.29
C GLY A 44 12.39 9.73 -14.07
N TYR A 45 11.46 10.62 -13.71
CA TYR A 45 10.58 10.48 -12.53
C TYR A 45 9.24 9.78 -12.83
N THR A 46 9.09 9.12 -13.98
CA THR A 46 7.79 8.58 -14.40
C THR A 46 7.25 7.52 -13.44
N SER A 47 8.09 6.65 -12.87
CA SER A 47 7.67 5.65 -11.88
C SER A 47 7.08 6.31 -10.62
N LEU A 48 7.81 7.26 -10.02
CA LEU A 48 7.37 7.98 -8.83
C LEU A 48 6.11 8.79 -9.09
N ASN A 49 6.05 9.52 -10.20
CA ASN A 49 4.90 10.36 -10.53
C ASN A 49 3.64 9.51 -10.70
N PHE A 50 3.72 8.38 -11.43
CA PHE A 50 2.58 7.48 -11.59
C PHE A 50 2.18 6.82 -10.26
N ALA A 51 3.14 6.41 -9.43
CA ALA A 51 2.83 5.83 -8.13
C ALA A 51 2.05 6.82 -7.25
N ILE A 52 2.45 8.11 -7.23
CA ILE A 52 1.74 9.15 -6.47
C ILE A 52 0.35 9.41 -7.05
N THR A 53 0.24 9.60 -8.37
CA THR A 53 -1.05 9.87 -9.03
C THR A 53 -2.03 8.71 -8.85
N ASN A 54 -1.60 7.46 -9.00
CA ASN A 54 -2.45 6.29 -8.82
C ASN A 54 -2.93 6.16 -7.36
N LYS A 55 -2.03 6.37 -6.38
CA LYS A 55 -2.40 6.36 -4.96
C LYS A 55 -3.41 7.47 -4.63
N MET A 56 -3.24 8.66 -5.19
CA MET A 56 -4.23 9.75 -5.04
C MET A 56 -5.59 9.38 -5.65
N ALA A 57 -5.60 8.78 -6.85
CA ALA A 57 -6.84 8.35 -7.49
C ALA A 57 -7.57 7.27 -6.68
N ILE A 58 -6.85 6.27 -6.15
CA ILE A 58 -7.43 5.22 -5.31
C ILE A 58 -8.01 5.81 -4.02
N ASN A 59 -7.29 6.73 -3.36
CA ASN A 59 -7.78 7.40 -2.15
C ASN A 59 -9.00 8.30 -2.38
N LEU A 60 -9.23 8.77 -3.61
CA LEU A 60 -10.43 9.55 -3.94
C LEU A 60 -11.65 8.69 -4.25
N LEU A 61 -11.43 7.43 -4.64
CA LEU A 61 -12.48 6.48 -5.03
C LEU A 61 -12.89 5.53 -3.90
N ASN A 62 -12.07 5.42 -2.87
CA ASN A 62 -12.37 4.73 -1.61
C ASN A 62 -13.07 5.67 -0.62
#